data_AF-A0A0F9L087-F1
#
_entry.id   AF-A0A0F9L087-F1
#
_cell.length_a   1.000
_cell.length_b   1.000
_cell.length_c   1.000
_cell.angle_alpha   90.00
_cell.angle_beta   90.00
_cell.angle_gamma   90.00
#
_symmetry.space_group_name_H-M   'P 1'
#
loop_
_entity.id
_entity.type
_entity.pdbx_description
1 polymer ?
#
loop_
_entity_poly.entity_id
_entity_poly.type
_entity_poly.pdbx_seq_one_letter_code
_entity_poly.pdbx_strand_id
1 'polypeptide(L)'
;MEKDEEFYSECAKILGSDQKFIPNIPKARGRSGRWGPRQPGNGRFPGFGTIRVFSDRHIHMALNKPENIIKTFDSKEKVLEFLKELRNNE
;
A
#
# COMPACT_ATOMS: atom_id res chain seq x y z
N MET A 1 9.95 -4.41 8.89
CA MET A 1 9.67 -5.35 7.78
C MET A 1 8.36 -6.09 8.02
N GLU A 2 8.12 -6.61 9.23
CA GLU A 2 6.83 -7.21 9.66
C GLU A 2 5.66 -6.20 9.69
N LYS A 3 5.90 -4.99 10.22
CA LYS A 3 4.89 -3.92 10.36
C LYS A 3 4.32 -3.35 9.05
N ASP A 4 4.92 -3.64 7.91
CA ASP A 4 4.42 -3.17 6.60
C ASP A 4 3.50 -4.20 5.96
N GLU A 5 3.79 -5.49 6.18
CA GLU A 5 2.99 -6.60 5.68
C GLU A 5 1.58 -6.60 6.30
N GLU A 6 1.49 -6.47 7.62
CA GLU A 6 0.23 -6.34 8.35
C GLU A 6 -0.58 -5.15 7.83
N PHE A 7 0.08 -4.00 7.66
CA PHE A 7 -0.55 -2.78 7.14
C PHE A 7 -1.14 -2.98 5.74
N TYR A 8 -0.38 -3.56 4.80
CA TYR A 8 -0.89 -3.81 3.45
C TYR A 8 -2.02 -4.85 3.45
N SER A 9 -1.93 -5.89 4.29
CA SER A 9 -2.97 -6.89 4.48
C SER A 9 -4.27 -6.27 5.01
N GLU A 10 -4.18 -5.36 5.97
CA GLU A 10 -5.34 -4.62 6.48
C GLU A 10 -5.96 -3.71 5.41
N CYS A 11 -5.13 -2.97 4.67
CA CYS A 11 -5.61 -2.17 3.53
C CYS A 11 -6.33 -3.05 2.50
N ALA A 12 -5.81 -4.25 2.23
CA ALA A 12 -6.40 -5.20 1.28
C ALA A 12 -7.76 -5.71 1.76
N LYS A 13 -7.89 -6.02 3.05
CA LYS A 13 -9.16 -6.42 3.68
C LYS A 13 -10.21 -5.31 3.62
N ILE A 14 -9.80 -4.06 3.87
CA ILE A 14 -10.72 -2.92 3.82
C ILE A 14 -11.16 -2.67 2.37
N LEU A 15 -10.25 -2.67 1.41
CA LEU A 15 -10.57 -2.47 0.00
C LEU A 15 -11.22 -3.70 -0.68
N GLY A 16 -11.18 -4.88 -0.07
CA GLY A 16 -11.64 -6.12 -0.73
C GLY A 16 -10.77 -6.49 -1.95
N SER A 17 -9.48 -6.20 -1.89
CA SER A 17 -8.53 -6.42 -2.99
C SER A 17 -7.70 -7.68 -2.76
N ASP A 18 -7.42 -8.43 -3.82
CA ASP A 18 -6.50 -9.59 -3.81
C ASP A 18 -5.01 -9.19 -3.76
N GLN A 19 -4.67 -8.13 -3.03
CA GLN A 19 -3.31 -7.66 -2.95
C GLN A 19 -2.43 -8.72 -2.27
N LYS A 20 -1.41 -9.20 -2.99
CA LYS A 20 -0.40 -10.12 -2.44
C LYS A 20 0.79 -9.31 -1.96
N PHE A 21 1.08 -9.39 -0.66
CA PHE A 21 2.34 -8.87 -0.14
C PHE A 21 3.50 -9.62 -0.78
N ILE A 22 4.47 -8.88 -1.29
CA ILE A 22 5.68 -9.46 -1.87
C ILE A 22 6.80 -9.10 -0.90
N PRO A 23 7.28 -10.03 -0.05
CA PRO A 23 8.38 -9.75 0.84
C PRO A 23 9.56 -9.28 -0.01
N ASN A 24 10.27 -8.26 0.45
CA ASN A 24 11.42 -7.71 -0.27
C ASN A 24 12.46 -8.83 -0.40
N ILE A 25 12.49 -9.50 -1.55
CA ILE A 25 13.35 -10.66 -1.78
C ILE A 25 14.80 -10.16 -1.68
N PRO A 26 15.64 -10.74 -0.81
CA PRO A 26 17.04 -10.39 -0.74
C PRO A 26 17.66 -10.56 -2.13
N LYS A 27 18.26 -9.47 -2.62
CA LYS A 27 18.99 -9.35 -3.87
C LYS A 27 19.80 -10.63 -4.11
N ALA A 28 19.46 -11.41 -5.13
CA ALA A 28 20.36 -12.42 -5.64
C ALA A 28 21.65 -11.71 -6.08
N ARG A 29 22.72 -11.85 -5.27
CA ARG A 29 24.10 -11.37 -5.48
C ARG A 29 24.25 -9.93 -6.01
N GLY A 30 24.38 -8.98 -5.09
CA GLY A 30 25.18 -7.76 -5.30
C GLY A 30 24.59 -6.65 -6.18
N ARG A 31 23.46 -6.87 -6.88
CA ARG A 31 22.77 -5.77 -7.57
C ARG A 31 21.59 -5.32 -6.72
N SER A 32 21.71 -4.10 -6.18
CA SER A 32 20.55 -3.29 -5.82
C SER A 32 19.75 -3.07 -7.11
N GLY A 33 18.94 -4.06 -7.48
CA GLY A 33 18.11 -3.99 -8.66
C GLY A 33 17.19 -2.81 -8.46
N ARG A 34 17.44 -1.72 -9.20
CA ARG A 34 16.55 -0.55 -9.27
C ARG A 34 15.09 -0.95 -9.59
N TRP A 35 14.88 -2.22 -9.98
CA TRP A 35 13.62 -2.84 -10.35
C TRP A 35 12.89 -3.57 -9.22
N GLY A 36 13.54 -3.89 -8.09
CA GLY A 36 12.89 -4.52 -6.93
C GLY A 36 11.75 -3.66 -6.36
N PRO A 37 11.95 -2.35 -6.13
CA PRO A 37 10.89 -1.42 -5.73
C PRO A 37 9.94 -1.03 -6.89
N ARG A 38 10.21 -1.49 -8.12
CA ARG A 38 9.38 -1.26 -9.31
C ARG A 38 8.59 -2.49 -9.73
N GLN A 39 8.79 -3.63 -9.08
CA GLN A 39 7.84 -4.72 -9.17
C GLN A 39 6.49 -4.19 -8.67
N PRO A 40 5.35 -4.65 -9.21
CA PRO A 40 4.03 -4.27 -8.70
C PRO A 40 3.76 -4.75 -7.25
N GLY A 41 4.80 -5.22 -6.55
CA GLY A 41 4.78 -5.75 -5.19
C GLY A 41 5.07 -4.68 -4.14
N ASN A 42 4.13 -4.60 -3.22
CA ASN A 42 4.00 -3.68 -2.09
C ASN A 42 3.38 -2.34 -2.47
N GLY A 43 2.11 -2.22 -2.11
CA GLY A 43 1.37 -0.98 -2.27
C GLY A 43 0.63 -0.79 -3.58
N ARG A 44 0.40 -1.85 -4.37
CA ARG A 44 -0.54 -1.82 -5.49
C ARG A 44 -1.73 -2.70 -5.16
N PHE A 45 -2.93 -2.13 -5.24
CA PHE A 45 -4.20 -2.77 -4.96
C PHE A 45 -4.96 -2.92 -6.29
N PRO A 46 -4.99 -4.12 -6.88
CA PRO A 46 -5.70 -4.38 -8.13
C PRO A 46 -7.13 -3.82 -8.10
N GLY A 47 -7.53 -3.09 -9.15
CA GLY A 47 -8.86 -2.48 -9.24
C GLY A 47 -9.03 -1.17 -8.47
N PHE A 48 -8.17 -0.86 -7.50
CA PHE A 48 -8.27 0.33 -6.65
C PHE A 48 -7.18 1.36 -6.90
N GLY A 49 -5.91 0.96 -7.02
CA GLY A 49 -4.80 1.91 -7.21
C GLY A 49 -3.54 1.53 -6.45
N THR A 50 -2.92 2.49 -5.76
CA THR A 50 -1.69 2.28 -5.00
C THR A 50 -1.68 2.98 -3.64
N ILE A 51 -1.14 2.32 -2.61
CA ILE A 51 -0.82 2.88 -1.30
C ILE A 51 0.65 2.54 -1.01
N ARG A 52 1.56 3.51 -0.98
CA ARG A 52 3.00 3.27 -0.82
C ARG A 52 3.52 3.88 0.47
N VAL A 53 4.14 3.06 1.31
CA VAL A 53 4.85 3.51 2.51
C VAL A 53 6.29 3.87 2.12
N PHE A 54 6.66 5.15 2.22
CA PHE A 54 8.03 5.62 2.01
C PHE A 54 8.80 5.72 3.34
N SER A 55 8.12 6.12 4.41
CA SER A 55 8.61 6.09 5.79
C SER A 55 7.42 5.96 6.75
N ASP A 56 7.68 5.72 8.03
CA ASP A 56 6.62 5.62 9.06
C ASP A 56 5.75 6.88 9.14
N ARG A 57 6.28 8.03 8.69
CA ARG A 57 5.58 9.32 8.64
C ARG A 57 5.30 9.83 7.23
N HIS A 58 5.43 8.98 6.23
CA HIS A 58 5.21 9.38 4.85
C HIS A 58 4.64 8.22 4.05
N ILE A 59 3.31 8.21 3.95
CA ILE A 59 2.56 7.25 3.14
C ILE A 59 1.84 8.00 2.03
N HIS A 60 2.01 7.56 0.78
CA HIS A 60 1.28 8.07 -0.37
C HIS A 60 0.14 7.14 -0.73
N MET A 61 -1.05 7.69 -0.87
CA MET A 61 -2.24 6.99 -1.36
C MET A 61 -2.67 7.62 -2.68
N ALA A 62 -2.90 6.78 -3.68
CA ALA A 62 -3.49 7.14 -4.96
C ALA A 62 -4.50 6.05 -5.33
N LEU A 63 -5.77 6.27 -5.01
CA LEU A 63 -6.89 5.38 -5.34
C LEU A 63 -7.68 5.98 -6.51
N ASN A 64 -8.24 5.12 -7.34
CA ASN A 64 -9.05 5.45 -8.52
C ASN A 64 -10.52 5.04 -8.33
N LYS A 65 -10.84 4.35 -7.23
CA LYS A 65 -12.19 3.89 -6.87
C LYS A 65 -12.37 3.99 -5.34
N PRO A 66 -13.56 4.39 -4.84
CA PRO A 66 -14.75 4.84 -5.59
C PRO A 66 -14.54 6.19 -6.29
N GLU A 67 -13.66 7.04 -5.76
CA GLU A 67 -13.26 8.32 -6.34
C GLU A 67 -11.75 8.37 -6.62
N ASN A 68 -11.32 9.31 -7.47
CA ASN A 68 -9.91 9.59 -7.69
C ASN A 68 -9.33 10.35 -6.49
N ILE A 69 -8.73 9.62 -5.56
CA ILE A 69 -8.18 10.13 -4.31
C ILE A 69 -6.67 10.06 -4.36
N ILE A 70 -6.02 11.23 -4.29
CA ILE A 70 -4.56 11.34 -4.17
C ILE A 70 -4.27 12.09 -2.86
N LYS A 71 -3.70 11.40 -1.88
CA LYS A 71 -3.46 11.96 -0.55
C LYS A 71 -2.18 11.41 0.08
N THR A 72 -1.56 12.20 0.95
CA THR A 72 -0.40 11.80 1.73
C THR A 72 -0.76 11.77 3.21
N PHE A 73 -0.20 10.81 3.94
CA PHE A 73 -0.45 10.61 5.37
C PHE A 73 0.87 10.56 6.14
N ASP A 74 0.81 11.01 7.39
CA ASP A 74 1.89 11.05 8.37
C ASP A 74 1.88 9.86 9.35
N SER A 75 0.92 8.95 9.22
CA SER A 75 0.84 7.69 9.96
C SER A 75 0.01 6.65 9.20
N LYS A 76 0.34 5.37 9.40
CA LYS A 76 -0.41 4.23 8.87
C LYS A 76 -1.82 4.12 9.47
N GLU A 77 -1.98 4.52 10.72
CA GLU A 77 -3.28 4.47 11.42
C GLU A 77 -4.30 5.37 10.72
N LYS A 78 -3.91 6.60 10.39
CA LYS A 78 -4.76 7.54 9.65
C LYS A 78 -5.15 7.05 8.26
N VAL A 79 -4.28 6.26 7.62
CA VAL A 79 -4.60 5.62 6.33
C VAL A 79 -5.73 4.62 6.53
N LEU A 80 -5.64 3.77 7.56
CA LEU A 80 -6.64 2.75 7.85
C LEU A 80 -7.98 3.36 8.27
N GLU A 81 -7.96 4.41 9.10
CA GLU A 81 -9.16 5.18 9.45
C GLU A 81 -9.84 5.76 8.21
N PHE A 82 -9.07 6.44 7.36
CA PHE A 82 -9.59 7.02 6.12
C PHE A 82 -10.19 5.97 5.18
N LEU A 83 -9.54 4.81 5.03
CA LEU A 83 -10.07 3.72 4.20
C LEU A 83 -11.38 3.15 4.76
N LYS A 84 -11.54 3.09 6.09
CA LYS A 84 -12.79 2.64 6.73
C LYS A 84 -13.91 3.65 6.52
N GLU A 85 -13.62 4.94 6.67
CA GLU A 85 -14.58 6.02 6.40
C GLU A 85 -15.04 5.99 4.93
N LEU A 86 -14.09 5.84 4.01
CA LEU A 86 -14.37 5.71 2.58
C LEU A 86 -15.37 4.58 2.28
N ARG A 87 -15.15 3.40 2.86
CA ARG A 87 -16.00 2.23 2.64
C ARG A 87 -17.38 2.34 3.31
N ASN A 88 -17.49 3.07 4.41
CA ASN A 88 -18.78 3.32 5.05
C ASN A 88 -19.65 4.33 4.27
N ASN A 89 -19.04 5.10 3.37
CA ASN A 89 -19.70 6.11 2.54
C ASN A 89 -20.01 5.62 1.11
N GLU A 90 -19.63 4.39 0.74
CA GLU A 90 -20.09 3.68 -0.48
C GLU A 90 -21.42 2.95 -0.25
#